data_AF-A0A3P7IDV4-F1
#
_entry.id   AF-A0A3P7IDV4-F1
#
_cell.length_a   1.000
_cell.length_b   1.000
_cell.length_c   1.000
_cell.angle_alpha   90.00
_cell.angle_beta   90.00
_cell.angle_gamma   90.00
#
_symmetry.space_group_name_H-M   'P 1'
#
loop_
_entity.id
_entity.type
_entity.pdbx_description
1 polymer ?
#
loop_
_entity_poly.entity_id
_entity_poly.type
_entity_poly.pdbx_seq_one_letter_code
_entity_poly.pdbx_strand_id
1 'polypeptide(L)'
;MAKKASTFGDESSRGGAEVSGDHPSSMFVIDCAKLALLKGDDLDDLIQEYGVDSADAKRIKIVRALQTGETHECASDAELLLKDESLTWRDIVLVAELNILLGKDATTLLVKAAKLNPRSSRVFFILGKALRRKNPPKARSCLERAVKIRPTNEEYVKELDELYQDAGETVENRLALLSQLNEYKKPMWLRKKLVE
;
A
#
# COMPACT_ATOMS: atom_id res chain seq x y z
N MET A 1 33.20 32.89 -54.36
CA MET A 1 32.17 33.04 -53.31
C MET A 1 32.67 32.24 -52.10
N ALA A 2 33.46 32.77 -51.16
CA ALA A 2 33.19 33.80 -50.15
C ALA A 2 32.15 33.41 -49.07
N LYS A 3 32.65 32.92 -47.93
CA LYS A 3 32.28 33.17 -46.49
C LYS A 3 32.72 31.93 -45.65
N LYS A 4 33.76 31.96 -44.78
CA LYS A 4 33.82 32.53 -43.40
C LYS A 4 32.58 32.15 -42.57
N ALA A 5 32.62 31.71 -41.31
CA ALA A 5 33.64 31.43 -40.30
C ALA A 5 32.88 30.86 -39.07
N SER A 6 33.62 30.34 -38.05
CA SER A 6 33.36 30.60 -36.60
C SER A 6 32.04 30.04 -36.00
N THR A 7 31.90 29.49 -34.79
CA THR A 7 32.67 29.47 -33.54
C THR A 7 31.79 28.73 -32.51
N PHE A 8 32.41 27.96 -31.62
CA PHE A 8 32.19 27.95 -30.15
C PHE A 8 30.81 27.75 -29.51
N GLY A 9 30.85 27.03 -28.38
CA GLY A 9 29.85 27.02 -27.30
C GLY A 9 29.49 25.57 -26.94
N ASP A 10 30.10 24.98 -25.91
CA ASP A 10 29.64 25.04 -24.50
C ASP A 10 28.25 24.41 -24.35
N GLU A 11 27.91 23.66 -23.32
CA GLU A 11 28.58 23.06 -22.17
C GLU A 11 27.41 22.28 -21.53
N SER A 12 27.72 21.34 -20.66
CA SER A 12 26.86 21.07 -19.50
C SER A 12 25.58 20.25 -19.70
N SER A 13 25.56 19.15 -18.95
CA SER A 13 24.41 18.69 -18.17
C SER A 13 23.28 17.97 -18.91
N ARG A 14 23.52 16.70 -19.20
CA ARG A 14 22.54 15.67 -18.83
C ARG A 14 23.25 14.60 -18.02
N GLY A 15 23.44 14.90 -16.73
CA GLY A 15 23.60 13.87 -15.71
C GLY A 15 22.30 13.07 -15.64
N GLY A 16 22.11 12.17 -16.60
CA GLY A 16 21.29 10.99 -16.36
C GLY A 16 22.15 10.14 -15.44
N ALA A 17 21.76 10.06 -14.17
CA ALA A 17 22.29 9.00 -13.32
C ALA A 17 22.07 7.69 -14.09
N GLU A 18 23.17 7.05 -14.48
CA GLU A 18 23.13 5.69 -15.01
C GLU A 18 22.56 4.82 -13.89
N VAL A 19 21.27 4.57 -13.96
CA VAL A 19 20.60 3.68 -13.01
C VAL A 19 21.12 2.28 -13.33
N SER A 20 21.92 1.73 -12.41
CA SER A 20 22.55 0.42 -12.57
C SER A 20 21.49 -0.64 -12.87
N GLY A 21 21.79 -1.60 -13.75
CA GLY A 21 20.80 -2.54 -14.31
C GLY A 21 20.17 -3.53 -13.31
N ASP A 22 20.48 -3.44 -12.01
CA ASP A 22 20.09 -4.41 -10.98
C ASP A 22 18.98 -3.93 -10.03
N HIS A 23 18.55 -2.66 -10.10
CA HIS A 23 17.47 -2.20 -9.22
C HIS A 23 16.09 -2.73 -9.66
N PRO A 24 15.19 -3.05 -8.72
CA PRO A 24 13.86 -3.54 -9.08
C PRO A 24 13.09 -2.56 -9.99
N SER A 25 12.23 -3.09 -10.86
CA SER A 25 11.31 -2.24 -11.61
C SER A 25 10.44 -1.42 -10.66
N SER A 26 10.09 -0.19 -11.02
CA SER A 26 9.22 0.70 -10.23
C SER A 26 7.92 0.02 -9.75
N MET A 27 7.40 -0.94 -10.54
CA MET A 27 6.24 -1.75 -10.14
C MET A 27 6.45 -2.57 -8.85
N PHE A 28 7.68 -3.01 -8.58
CA PHE A 28 8.05 -3.89 -7.47
C PHE A 28 8.74 -3.18 -6.31
N VAL A 29 9.04 -1.88 -6.42
CA VAL A 29 9.77 -1.12 -5.39
C VAL A 29 9.14 -1.24 -4.01
N ILE A 30 7.81 -1.13 -3.91
CA ILE A 30 7.07 -1.28 -2.65
C ILE A 30 7.25 -2.70 -2.07
N ASP A 31 7.20 -3.72 -2.92
CA ASP A 31 7.31 -5.11 -2.52
C ASP A 31 8.76 -5.43 -2.06
N CYS A 32 9.75 -4.92 -2.79
CA CYS A 32 11.17 -5.03 -2.43
C CYS A 32 11.50 -4.33 -1.10
N ALA A 33 11.01 -3.11 -0.89
CA ALA A 33 11.22 -2.39 0.37
C ALA A 33 10.60 -3.14 1.57
N LYS A 34 9.40 -3.70 1.41
CA LYS A 34 8.77 -4.53 2.45
C LYS A 34 9.58 -5.79 2.75
N LEU A 35 10.11 -6.45 1.73
CA LEU A 35 10.94 -7.64 1.90
C LEU A 35 12.26 -7.35 2.60
N ALA A 36 12.92 -6.23 2.27
CA ALA A 36 14.15 -5.79 2.93
C ALA A 36 13.90 -5.51 4.43
N LEU A 37 12.84 -4.75 4.76
CA LEU A 37 12.47 -4.50 6.16
C LEU A 37 12.13 -5.77 6.94
N LEU A 38 11.50 -6.76 6.29
CA LEU A 38 11.22 -8.06 6.92
C LEU A 38 12.49 -8.85 7.24
N LYS A 39 13.57 -8.66 6.47
CA LYS A 39 14.89 -9.26 6.74
C LYS A 39 15.70 -8.50 7.79
N GLY A 40 15.28 -7.28 8.14
CA GLY A 40 16.02 -6.38 9.01
C GLY A 40 17.08 -5.55 8.29
N ASP A 41 16.99 -5.47 6.96
CA ASP A 41 17.90 -4.67 6.14
C ASP A 41 17.52 -3.18 6.24
N ASP A 42 18.53 -2.30 6.16
CA ASP A 42 18.30 -0.86 6.00
C ASP A 42 17.90 -0.54 4.55
N LEU A 43 17.11 0.51 4.39
CA LEU A 43 16.62 1.01 3.11
C LEU A 43 17.43 2.19 2.58
N ASP A 44 18.39 2.73 3.34
CA ASP A 44 19.16 3.91 2.94
C ASP A 44 19.93 3.69 1.63
N ASP A 45 20.59 2.54 1.45
CA ASP A 45 21.28 2.20 0.19
C ASP A 45 20.30 2.17 -0.98
N LEU A 46 19.14 1.52 -0.79
CA LEU A 46 18.09 1.45 -1.81
C LEU A 46 17.54 2.85 -2.15
N ILE A 47 17.37 3.73 -1.16
CA ILE A 47 16.93 5.12 -1.39
C ILE A 47 17.96 5.90 -2.22
N GLN A 48 19.26 5.70 -1.95
CA GLN A 48 20.32 6.35 -2.71
C GLN A 48 20.38 5.84 -4.16
N GLU A 49 20.21 4.54 -4.39
CA GLU A 49 20.22 3.94 -5.73
C GLU A 49 19.16 4.50 -6.67
N TYR A 50 17.94 4.75 -6.18
CA TYR A 50 16.86 5.37 -6.97
C TYR A 50 16.97 6.90 -7.08
N GLY A 51 17.86 7.52 -6.31
CA GLY A 51 17.92 8.97 -6.12
C GLY A 51 16.87 9.46 -5.14
N VAL A 52 17.31 10.21 -4.12
CA VAL A 52 16.53 10.65 -2.94
C VAL A 52 15.22 11.36 -3.29
N ASP A 53 15.19 12.07 -4.41
CA ASP A 53 14.06 12.87 -4.89
C ASP A 53 13.16 12.14 -5.90
N SER A 54 13.44 10.87 -6.22
CA SER A 54 12.59 10.08 -7.13
C SER A 54 11.24 9.71 -6.49
N ALA A 55 10.27 9.30 -7.30
CA ALA A 55 9.01 8.73 -6.81
C ALA A 55 9.25 7.41 -6.08
N ASP A 56 10.20 6.59 -6.55
CA ASP A 56 10.56 5.31 -5.96
C ASP A 56 11.20 5.47 -4.57
N ALA A 57 12.11 6.43 -4.40
CA ALA A 57 12.64 6.78 -3.07
C ALA A 57 11.53 7.20 -2.11
N LYS A 58 10.56 8.00 -2.56
CA LYS A 58 9.38 8.36 -1.73
C LYS A 58 8.55 7.15 -1.35
N ARG A 59 8.31 6.21 -2.29
CA ARG A 59 7.62 4.94 -1.99
C ARG A 59 8.35 4.17 -0.89
N ILE A 60 9.68 4.06 -0.98
CA ILE A 60 10.52 3.35 0.00
C ILE A 60 10.45 4.04 1.37
N LYS A 61 10.60 5.37 1.43
CA LYS A 61 10.50 6.16 2.67
C LYS A 61 9.15 5.99 3.36
N ILE A 62 8.05 6.04 2.60
CA ILE A 62 6.70 5.83 3.16
C ILE A 62 6.53 4.39 3.67
N VAL A 63 7.06 3.38 2.95
CA VAL A 63 7.05 1.99 3.41
C VAL A 63 7.82 1.84 4.73
N ARG A 64 8.99 2.49 4.84
CA ARG A 64 9.76 2.53 6.09
C ARG A 64 8.94 3.11 7.23
N ALA A 65 8.32 4.28 7.03
CA ALA A 65 7.51 4.93 8.06
C ALA A 65 6.29 4.10 8.50
N LEU A 66 5.66 3.37 7.59
CA LEU A 66 4.56 2.46 7.92
C LEU A 66 5.02 1.29 8.81
N GLN A 67 6.27 0.85 8.68
CA GLN A 67 6.82 -0.27 9.44
C GLN A 67 7.40 0.18 10.78
N THR A 68 8.16 1.29 10.81
CA THR A 68 8.82 1.80 12.01
C THR A 68 7.92 2.69 12.86
N GLY A 69 6.86 3.25 12.28
CA GLY A 69 6.02 4.27 12.91
C GLY A 69 6.64 5.67 12.89
N GLU A 70 7.86 5.82 12.38
CA GLU A 70 8.55 7.10 12.28
C GLU A 70 8.02 7.89 11.09
N THR A 71 7.02 8.72 11.32
CA THR A 71 6.34 9.47 10.26
C THR A 71 6.95 10.84 9.97
N HIS A 72 8.14 11.14 10.50
CA HIS A 72 8.83 12.39 10.24
C HIS A 72 9.12 12.52 8.73
N GLU A 73 8.81 13.69 8.15
CA GLU A 73 8.98 14.04 6.72
C GLU A 73 8.12 13.25 5.70
N CYS A 74 7.52 12.11 6.08
CA CYS A 74 6.73 11.31 5.16
C CYS A 74 5.43 11.98 4.69
N ALA A 75 4.93 12.97 5.43
CA ALA A 75 3.74 13.72 5.02
C ALA A 75 3.98 14.56 3.76
N SER A 76 5.14 15.24 3.65
CA SER A 76 5.47 16.00 2.44
C SER A 76 5.76 15.07 1.26
N ASP A 77 6.49 13.97 1.50
CA ASP A 77 6.78 12.98 0.47
C ASP A 77 5.49 12.35 -0.09
N ALA A 78 4.51 12.07 0.76
CA ALA A 78 3.21 11.58 0.35
C ALA A 78 2.43 12.58 -0.52
N GLU A 79 2.47 13.87 -0.20
CA GLU A 79 1.82 14.91 -1.01
C GLU A 79 2.49 15.10 -2.36
N LEU A 80 3.83 15.03 -2.42
CA LEU A 80 4.58 15.06 -3.66
C LEU A 80 4.28 13.84 -4.52
N LEU A 81 4.25 12.64 -3.91
CA LEU A 81 3.94 11.40 -4.62
C LEU A 81 2.53 11.43 -5.22
N LEU A 82 1.54 12.01 -4.53
CA LEU A 82 0.18 12.17 -5.07
C LEU A 82 0.07 13.11 -6.28
N LYS A 83 1.07 13.98 -6.49
CA LYS A 83 1.15 14.92 -7.62
C LYS A 83 2.00 14.38 -8.78
N ASP A 84 2.65 13.24 -8.58
CA ASP A 84 3.53 12.63 -9.57
C ASP A 84 2.74 12.16 -10.80
N GLU A 85 3.30 12.36 -12.00
CA GLU A 85 2.66 11.95 -13.26
C GLU A 85 2.53 10.42 -13.38
N SER A 86 3.44 9.67 -12.73
CA SER A 86 3.47 8.21 -12.72
C SER A 86 2.61 7.58 -11.61
N LEU A 87 1.74 8.36 -10.96
CA LEU A 87 0.93 7.93 -9.83
C LEU A 87 0.11 6.66 -10.13
N THR A 88 0.34 5.62 -9.34
CA THR A 88 -0.40 4.36 -9.43
C THR A 88 -1.47 4.21 -8.35
N TRP A 89 -2.40 3.27 -8.53
CA TRP A 89 -3.36 2.92 -7.46
C TRP A 89 -2.66 2.39 -6.20
N ARG A 90 -1.48 1.76 -6.34
CA ARG A 90 -0.67 1.26 -5.21
C ARG A 90 -0.14 2.42 -4.38
N ASP A 91 0.32 3.49 -5.05
CA ASP A 91 0.80 4.71 -4.39
C ASP A 91 -0.31 5.38 -3.60
N ILE A 92 -1.51 5.46 -4.17
CA ILE A 92 -2.68 6.02 -3.47
C ILE A 92 -3.03 5.18 -2.22
N VAL A 93 -2.94 3.85 -2.29
CA VAL A 93 -3.14 2.98 -1.12
C VAL A 93 -2.06 3.18 -0.08
N LEU A 94 -0.80 3.29 -0.50
CA LEU A 94 0.34 3.50 0.38
C LEU A 94 0.20 4.82 1.17
N VAL A 95 -0.13 5.90 0.47
CA VAL A 95 -0.41 7.21 1.10
C VAL A 95 -1.67 7.17 1.97
N ALA A 96 -2.70 6.42 1.57
CA ALA A 96 -3.89 6.23 2.38
C ALA A 96 -3.59 5.50 3.71
N GLU A 97 -2.77 4.45 3.68
CA GLU A 97 -2.32 3.75 4.88
C GLU A 97 -1.53 4.70 5.81
N LEU A 98 -0.64 5.53 5.25
CA LEU A 98 0.09 6.54 6.01
C LEU A 98 -0.85 7.57 6.65
N ASN A 99 -1.84 8.06 5.89
CA ASN A 99 -2.83 8.98 6.42
C ASN A 99 -3.63 8.38 7.58
N ILE A 100 -4.00 7.10 7.50
CA ILE A 100 -4.67 6.40 8.62
C ILE A 100 -3.76 6.35 9.84
N LEU A 101 -2.46 6.04 9.67
CA LEU A 101 -1.48 6.03 10.75
C LEU A 101 -1.35 7.41 11.41
N LEU A 102 -1.38 8.48 10.61
CA LEU A 102 -1.37 9.87 11.05
C LEU A 102 -2.71 10.35 11.64
N GLY A 103 -3.74 9.51 11.71
CA GLY A 103 -5.07 9.88 12.19
C GLY A 103 -5.88 10.75 11.22
N LYS A 104 -5.44 10.91 9.97
CA LYS A 104 -6.13 11.64 8.91
C LYS A 104 -7.18 10.76 8.21
N ASP A 105 -8.14 11.40 7.55
CA ASP A 105 -9.09 10.68 6.71
C ASP A 105 -8.44 10.23 5.40
N ALA A 106 -8.59 8.94 5.08
CA ALA A 106 -8.08 8.34 3.85
C ALA A 106 -9.19 7.82 2.92
N THR A 107 -10.46 7.98 3.30
CA THR A 107 -11.60 7.41 2.56
C THR A 107 -11.69 7.90 1.12
N THR A 108 -11.43 9.19 0.87
CA THR A 108 -11.43 9.78 -0.48
C THR A 108 -10.35 9.19 -1.38
N LEU A 109 -9.12 9.04 -0.85
CA LEU A 109 -8.01 8.41 -1.54
C LEU A 109 -8.32 6.94 -1.85
N LEU A 110 -8.85 6.20 -0.88
CA LEU A 110 -9.20 4.79 -1.05
C LEU A 110 -10.32 4.57 -2.06
N VAL A 111 -11.32 5.47 -2.12
CA VAL A 111 -12.33 5.46 -3.17
C VAL A 111 -11.71 5.73 -4.55
N LYS A 112 -10.75 6.67 -4.65
CA LYS A 112 -10.00 6.91 -5.89
C LYS A 112 -9.22 5.65 -6.31
N ALA A 113 -8.51 5.01 -5.39
CA ALA A 113 -7.78 3.77 -5.66
C ALA A 113 -8.71 2.62 -6.08
N ALA A 114 -9.91 2.51 -5.49
CA ALA A 114 -10.88 1.47 -5.81
C ALA A 114 -11.45 1.62 -7.23
N LYS A 115 -11.59 2.87 -7.70
CA LYS A 115 -11.98 3.17 -9.09
C LYS A 115 -10.88 2.80 -10.08
N LEU A 116 -9.61 3.06 -9.73
CA LEU A 116 -8.46 2.72 -10.58
C LEU A 116 -8.20 1.22 -10.67
N ASN A 117 -8.41 0.48 -9.56
CA ASN A 117 -8.32 -0.98 -9.57
C ASN A 117 -9.49 -1.64 -8.80
N PRO A 118 -10.60 -1.95 -9.49
CA PRO A 118 -11.77 -2.59 -8.90
C PRO A 118 -11.55 -4.05 -8.46
N ARG A 119 -10.39 -4.65 -8.76
CA ARG A 119 -10.01 -6.02 -8.38
C ARG A 119 -8.99 -6.07 -7.25
N SER A 120 -8.57 -4.92 -6.72
CA SER A 120 -7.63 -4.90 -5.60
C SER A 120 -8.34 -5.20 -4.28
N SER A 121 -8.15 -6.42 -3.76
CA SER A 121 -8.68 -6.80 -2.44
C SER A 121 -8.11 -5.93 -1.31
N ARG A 122 -6.84 -5.52 -1.41
CA ARG A 122 -6.19 -4.66 -0.41
C ARG A 122 -6.86 -3.29 -0.33
N VAL A 123 -7.26 -2.69 -1.46
CA VAL A 123 -7.97 -1.40 -1.45
C VAL A 123 -9.29 -1.51 -0.67
N PHE A 124 -10.10 -2.54 -0.96
CA PHE A 124 -11.38 -2.73 -0.27
C PHE A 124 -11.18 -3.06 1.21
N PHE A 125 -10.14 -3.81 1.54
CA PHE A 125 -9.79 -4.10 2.92
C PHE A 125 -9.48 -2.82 3.72
N ILE A 126 -8.56 -1.98 3.22
CA ILE A 126 -8.18 -0.73 3.88
C ILE A 126 -9.36 0.26 3.94
N LEU A 127 -10.17 0.34 2.88
CA LEU A 127 -11.39 1.13 2.88
C LEU A 127 -12.40 0.64 3.93
N GLY A 128 -12.56 -0.67 4.07
CA GLY A 128 -13.39 -1.28 5.11
C GLY A 128 -12.93 -0.88 6.51
N LYS A 129 -11.63 -0.99 6.79
CA LYS A 129 -11.04 -0.58 8.08
C LYS A 129 -11.25 0.91 8.37
N ALA A 130 -11.02 1.77 7.38
CA ALA A 130 -11.22 3.21 7.51
C ALA A 130 -12.69 3.60 7.77
N LEU A 131 -13.64 2.80 7.25
CA LEU A 131 -15.07 3.03 7.41
C LEU A 131 -15.66 2.37 8.66
N ARG A 132 -14.98 1.42 9.33
CA ARG A 132 -15.54 0.62 10.44
C ARG A 132 -16.26 1.45 11.49
N ARG A 133 -15.65 2.57 11.91
CA ARG A 133 -16.25 3.49 12.90
C ARG A 133 -17.19 4.55 12.30
N LYS A 134 -16.99 4.92 11.03
CA LYS A 134 -17.72 6.01 10.36
C LYS A 134 -19.04 5.55 9.74
N ASN A 135 -19.03 4.37 9.13
CA ASN A 135 -20.16 3.79 8.43
C ASN A 135 -20.02 2.25 8.43
N PRO A 136 -20.45 1.56 9.51
CA PRO A 136 -20.33 0.10 9.63
C PRO A 136 -20.98 -0.68 8.46
N PRO A 137 -22.16 -0.30 7.93
CA PRO A 137 -22.74 -0.98 6.77
C PRO A 137 -21.85 -0.92 5.52
N LYS A 138 -21.25 0.23 5.21
CA LYS A 138 -20.32 0.34 4.09
C LYS A 138 -19.00 -0.39 4.36
N ALA A 139 -18.52 -0.37 5.60
CA ALA A 139 -17.34 -1.12 6.01
C ALA A 139 -17.52 -2.61 5.75
N ARG A 140 -18.69 -3.16 6.11
CA ARG A 140 -19.09 -4.54 5.85
C ARG A 140 -19.03 -4.87 4.37
N SER A 141 -19.69 -4.09 3.52
CA SER A 141 -19.68 -4.32 2.08
C SER A 141 -18.27 -4.29 1.47
N CYS A 142 -17.39 -3.41 1.97
CA CYS A 142 -16.00 -3.35 1.53
C CYS A 142 -15.21 -4.59 1.97
N LEU A 143 -15.33 -5.02 3.23
CA LEU A 143 -14.64 -6.21 3.75
C LEU A 143 -15.16 -7.49 3.09
N GLU A 144 -16.46 -7.63 2.87
CA GLU A 144 -17.05 -8.75 2.12
C GLU A 144 -16.48 -8.83 0.70
N ARG A 145 -16.30 -7.69 0.03
CA ARG A 145 -15.65 -7.66 -1.28
C ARG A 145 -14.16 -8.04 -1.22
N ALA A 146 -13.45 -7.61 -0.19
CA ALA A 146 -12.05 -7.99 0.02
C ALA A 146 -11.90 -9.51 0.21
N VAL A 147 -12.73 -10.10 1.07
CA VAL A 147 -12.79 -11.56 1.30
C VAL A 147 -13.24 -12.29 0.05
N LYS A 148 -14.24 -11.80 -0.69
CA LYS A 148 -14.66 -12.43 -1.95
C LYS A 148 -13.54 -12.51 -2.99
N ILE A 149 -12.66 -11.52 -3.04
CA ILE A 149 -11.50 -11.51 -3.95
C ILE A 149 -10.37 -12.41 -3.42
N ARG A 150 -10.14 -12.45 -2.11
CA ARG A 150 -9.14 -13.32 -1.45
C ARG A 150 -9.73 -14.02 -0.24
N PRO A 151 -10.47 -15.14 -0.44
CA PRO A 151 -11.20 -15.82 0.64
C PRO A 151 -10.30 -16.49 1.66
N THR A 152 -9.08 -16.84 1.26
CA THR A 152 -8.07 -17.49 2.11
C THR A 152 -7.18 -16.50 2.87
N ASN A 153 -7.41 -15.19 2.73
CA ASN A 153 -6.62 -14.19 3.45
C ASN A 153 -7.11 -14.08 4.91
N GLU A 154 -6.30 -14.58 5.84
CA GLU A 154 -6.64 -14.60 7.26
C GLU A 154 -6.92 -13.21 7.85
N GLU A 155 -6.17 -12.19 7.44
CA GLU A 155 -6.35 -10.81 7.93
C GLU A 155 -7.75 -10.29 7.56
N TYR A 156 -8.17 -10.54 6.32
CA TYR A 156 -9.45 -10.06 5.80
C TYR A 156 -10.63 -10.78 6.44
N VAL A 157 -10.52 -12.11 6.56
CA VAL A 157 -11.55 -12.93 7.19
C VAL A 157 -11.69 -12.58 8.67
N LYS A 158 -10.57 -12.39 9.39
CA LYS A 158 -10.59 -12.00 10.79
C LYS A 158 -11.29 -10.66 11.01
N GLU A 159 -10.94 -9.65 10.22
CA GLU A 159 -11.54 -8.30 10.33
C GLU A 159 -13.03 -8.29 9.97
N LEU A 160 -13.45 -9.07 8.96
CA LEU A 160 -14.87 -9.23 8.64
C LEU A 160 -15.63 -9.97 9.74
N ASP A 161 -15.04 -11.02 10.32
CA ASP A 161 -15.65 -11.77 11.41
C ASP A 161 -15.81 -10.92 12.68
N GLU A 162 -14.82 -10.11 13.02
CA GLU A 162 -14.95 -9.12 14.11
C GLU A 162 -16.08 -8.11 13.83
N LEU A 163 -16.20 -7.63 12.60
CA LEU A 163 -17.29 -6.72 12.25
C LEU A 163 -18.67 -7.41 12.33
N TYR A 164 -18.76 -8.69 11.96
CA TYR A 164 -19.96 -9.49 12.12
C TYR A 164 -20.32 -9.70 13.59
N GLN A 165 -19.33 -9.89 14.47
CA GLN A 165 -19.56 -9.93 15.92
C GLN A 165 -20.11 -8.61 16.44
N ASP A 166 -19.48 -7.49 16.08
CA ASP A 166 -19.91 -6.16 16.50
C ASP A 166 -21.35 -5.84 16.04
N ALA A 167 -21.75 -6.40 14.89
CA ALA A 167 -23.09 -6.23 14.32
C ALA A 167 -24.14 -7.24 14.84
N GLY A 168 -23.76 -8.20 15.68
CA GLY A 168 -24.67 -9.25 16.16
C GLY A 168 -25.15 -10.21 15.06
N GLU A 169 -24.32 -10.46 14.05
CA GLU A 169 -24.63 -11.36 12.94
C GLU A 169 -24.74 -12.81 13.40
N THR A 170 -25.51 -13.63 12.68
CA THR A 170 -25.80 -15.00 13.11
C THR A 170 -24.55 -15.90 13.13
N VAL A 171 -24.57 -16.89 14.02
CA VAL A 171 -23.47 -17.85 14.17
C VAL A 171 -23.25 -18.61 12.86
N GLU A 172 -24.31 -18.94 12.13
CA GLU A 172 -24.25 -19.65 10.85
C GLU A 172 -23.48 -18.84 9.80
N ASN A 173 -23.78 -17.54 9.66
CA ASN A 173 -23.10 -16.66 8.72
C ASN A 173 -21.62 -16.50 9.05
N ARG A 174 -21.30 -16.39 10.34
CA ARG A 174 -19.92 -16.32 10.82
C ARG A 174 -19.17 -17.63 10.60
N LEU A 175 -19.77 -18.78 10.89
CA LEU A 175 -19.17 -20.09 10.62
C LEU A 175 -18.95 -20.31 9.12
N ALA A 176 -19.90 -19.90 8.27
CA ALA A 176 -19.76 -19.95 6.82
C ALA A 176 -18.55 -19.12 6.34
N LEU A 177 -18.36 -17.92 6.86
CA LEU A 177 -17.18 -17.10 6.59
C LEU A 177 -15.89 -17.80 7.06
N LEU A 178 -15.85 -18.27 8.31
CA LEU A 178 -14.66 -18.90 8.90
C LEU A 178 -14.29 -20.23 8.21
N SER A 179 -15.27 -20.94 7.66
CA SER A 179 -15.06 -22.17 6.89
C SER A 179 -14.19 -21.95 5.65
N GLN A 180 -14.09 -20.71 5.13
CA GLN A 180 -13.24 -20.40 3.97
C GLN A 180 -11.73 -20.52 4.28
N LEU A 181 -11.34 -20.46 5.55
CA LEU A 181 -9.94 -20.64 5.98
C LEU A 181 -9.58 -22.12 6.28
N ASN A 182 -10.52 -23.05 6.06
CA ASN A 182 -10.48 -24.38 6.67
C ASN A 182 -9.62 -25.43 5.94
N GLU A 183 -8.84 -25.08 4.92
CA GLU A 183 -8.30 -26.12 4.02
C GLU A 183 -7.06 -26.87 4.55
N TYR A 184 -6.03 -26.25 5.15
CA TYR A 184 -4.85 -27.04 5.59
C TYR A 184 -4.09 -26.57 6.86
N LYS A 185 -4.28 -25.34 7.37
CA LYS A 185 -3.73 -24.91 8.68
C LYS A 185 -4.61 -23.83 9.30
N LYS A 186 -5.46 -24.17 10.27
CA LYS A 186 -6.20 -23.16 11.05
C LYS A 186 -5.22 -22.29 11.84
N PRO A 187 -5.23 -20.96 11.71
CA PRO A 187 -4.43 -20.09 12.56
C PRO A 187 -4.84 -20.23 14.02
N MET A 188 -3.91 -19.99 14.94
CA MET A 188 -4.11 -20.21 16.38
C MET A 188 -5.32 -19.45 16.93
N TRP A 189 -5.55 -18.22 16.45
CA TRP A 189 -6.68 -17.40 16.87
C TRP A 189 -8.03 -18.03 16.47
N LEU A 190 -8.13 -18.64 15.29
CA LEU A 190 -9.34 -19.29 14.81
C LEU A 190 -9.65 -20.55 15.62
N ARG A 191 -8.62 -21.33 15.99
CA ARG A 191 -8.80 -22.53 16.82
C ARG A 191 -9.42 -22.20 18.17
N LYS A 192 -8.94 -21.16 18.85
CA LYS A 192 -9.50 -20.70 20.13
C LYS A 192 -10.99 -20.34 19.98
N LYS A 193 -11.30 -19.60 18.91
CA LYS A 193 -12.65 -19.08 18.63
C LYS A 193 -13.69 -20.14 18.24
N LEU A 194 -13.28 -21.33 17.82
CA LEU A 194 -14.17 -22.44 17.44
C LEU A 194 -14.45 -23.41 18.61
N VAL A 195 -13.77 -23.26 19.74
CA VAL A 195 -13.91 -24.13 20.93
C VAL A 195 -14.79 -23.47 22.00
N GLU A 196 -14.93 -22.14 21.95
CA GLU A 196 -15.83 -21.32 22.77
C GLU A 196 -17.25 -21.28 22.19
#